data_AF-A0A2P5VRP1-F1
#
_entry.id   AF-A0A2P5VRP1-F1
#
_cell.length_a   1.000
_cell.length_b   1.000
_cell.length_c   1.000
_cell.angle_alpha   90.00
_cell.angle_beta   90.00
_cell.angle_gamma   90.00
#
_symmetry.space_group_name_H-M   'P 1'
#
loop_
_entity.id
_entity.type
_entity.pdbx_description
1 polymer ?
#
loop_
_entity_poly.entity_id
_entity_poly.type
_entity_poly.pdbx_seq_one_letter_code
_entity_poly.pdbx_strand_id
1 'polypeptide(L)'
;MLPINYESWHQMPDSNKNQALDNIKAMFALEVSDTYVEKALGKRWRDHKNAVRFWTSKKGEDRERVGKSSMQKQKFTHTAGSKSFACVAEAGELSSGQKVGPIQLFDITHRKKDGSPMTLKAAEIMKLKDKKAEHEAIASSDSSVHLEDIDNRIITKVLGPERYGRV
;
A
#
# COMPACT_ATOMS: atom_id res chain seq x y z
N MET A 1 27.48 13.04 5.34
CA MET A 1 26.79 12.88 4.04
C MET A 1 27.83 12.50 3.00
N LEU A 2 27.62 11.42 2.22
CA LEU A 2 28.59 10.98 1.21
C LEU A 2 28.37 11.73 -0.12
N PRO A 3 29.41 12.35 -0.72
CA PRO A 3 29.24 13.07 -1.98
C PRO A 3 28.90 12.14 -3.15
N ILE A 4 27.98 12.54 -4.02
CA ILE A 4 27.52 11.76 -5.18
C ILE A 4 28.15 12.24 -6.51
N ASN A 5 28.91 13.33 -6.45
CA ASN A 5 29.54 13.98 -7.61
C ASN A 5 30.78 13.25 -8.13
N TYR A 6 31.32 12.28 -7.39
CA TYR A 6 32.42 11.45 -7.87
C TYR A 6 31.96 10.43 -8.92
N GLU A 7 32.81 10.16 -9.91
CA GLU A 7 32.42 9.26 -10.99
C GLU A 7 32.36 7.78 -10.54
N SER A 8 33.26 7.36 -9.65
CA SER A 8 33.23 6.03 -9.04
C SER A 8 33.59 6.04 -7.55
N TRP A 9 33.19 4.99 -6.83
CA TRP A 9 33.55 4.79 -5.42
C TRP A 9 35.07 4.76 -5.20
N HIS A 10 35.82 4.23 -6.17
CA HIS A 10 37.28 4.12 -6.11
C HIS A 10 37.97 5.49 -6.20
N GLN A 11 37.38 6.44 -6.94
CA GLN A 11 37.88 7.80 -7.07
C GLN A 11 37.49 8.71 -5.90
N MET A 12 36.54 8.29 -5.05
CA MET A 12 36.17 9.06 -3.88
C MET A 12 37.34 9.08 -2.88
N PRO A 13 37.72 10.26 -2.34
CA PRO A 13 38.80 10.37 -1.37
C PRO A 13 38.57 9.51 -0.13
N ASP A 14 39.65 8.95 0.42
CA ASP A 14 39.56 8.10 1.60
C ASP A 14 39.15 8.89 2.84
N SER A 15 39.42 10.20 2.92
CA SER A 15 38.89 11.06 3.97
C SER A 15 37.37 11.02 4.05
N ASN A 16 36.66 11.03 2.92
CA ASN A 16 35.20 10.92 2.87
C ASN A 16 34.71 9.53 3.27
N LYS A 17 35.44 8.46 2.88
CA LYS A 17 35.11 7.07 3.25
C LYS A 17 35.28 6.87 4.76
N ASN A 18 36.40 7.33 5.31
CA ASN A 18 36.74 7.22 6.72
C ASN A 18 35.76 8.02 7.57
N GLN A 19 35.44 9.25 7.18
CA GLN A 19 34.42 10.04 7.88
C GLN A 19 33.07 9.33 7.91
N ALA A 20 32.67 8.66 6.82
CA ALA A 20 31.42 7.91 6.80
C ALA A 20 31.48 6.65 7.68
N LEU A 21 32.62 5.96 7.70
CA LEU A 21 32.87 4.82 8.60
C LEU A 21 32.81 5.26 10.08
N ASP A 22 33.48 6.35 10.44
CA ASP A 22 33.50 6.90 11.79
C ASP A 22 32.10 7.30 12.26
N ASN A 23 31.30 7.94 11.39
CA ASN A 23 29.91 8.26 11.69
C ASN A 23 29.07 7.00 11.96
N ILE A 24 29.29 5.92 11.21
CA ILE A 24 28.60 4.65 11.43
C ILE A 24 29.01 4.06 12.79
N LYS A 25 30.31 4.03 13.10
CA LYS A 25 30.83 3.52 14.37
C LYS A 25 30.37 4.34 15.57
N ALA A 26 30.19 5.66 15.40
CA ALA A 26 29.67 6.53 16.44
C ALA A 26 28.19 6.23 16.77
N MET A 27 27.42 5.73 15.80
CA MET A 27 25.99 5.42 15.96
C MET A 27 25.73 3.96 16.36
N PHE A 28 26.61 3.04 15.95
CA PHE A 28 26.38 1.61 16.07
C PHE A 28 27.60 0.89 16.69
N ALA A 29 27.35 0.06 17.70
CA ALA A 29 28.34 -0.91 18.16
C ALA A 29 28.40 -2.07 17.15
N LEU A 30 29.46 -2.11 16.35
CA LEU A 30 29.62 -3.09 15.27
C LEU A 30 30.72 -4.10 15.63
N GLU A 31 30.35 -5.38 15.75
CA GLU A 31 31.28 -6.50 15.90
C GLU A 31 31.72 -7.07 14.53
N VAL A 32 31.94 -6.20 13.56
CA VAL A 32 32.36 -6.58 12.19
C VAL A 32 33.59 -5.78 11.78
N SER A 33 34.36 -6.32 10.85
CA SER A 33 35.58 -5.65 10.38
C SER A 33 35.25 -4.37 9.61
N ASP A 34 36.10 -3.36 9.74
CA ASP A 34 36.02 -2.12 8.97
C ASP A 34 35.97 -2.38 7.47
N THR A 35 36.79 -3.32 7.00
CA THR A 35 36.83 -3.75 5.60
C THR A 35 35.49 -4.28 5.09
N TYR A 36 34.68 -4.91 5.96
CA TYR A 36 33.34 -5.34 5.60
C TYR A 36 32.39 -4.15 5.48
N VAL A 37 32.44 -3.23 6.46
CA VAL A 37 31.60 -2.02 6.48
C VAL A 37 31.89 -1.14 5.27
N GLU A 38 33.16 -0.94 4.92
CA GLU A 38 33.58 -0.18 3.74
C GLU A 38 33.07 -0.78 2.43
N LYS A 39 33.12 -2.11 2.28
CA LYS A 39 32.57 -2.80 1.11
C LYS A 39 31.06 -2.60 1.01
N ALA A 40 30.34 -2.75 2.12
CA ALA A 40 28.90 -2.54 2.18
C ALA A 40 28.53 -1.08 1.87
N LEU A 41 29.30 -0.13 2.40
CA LEU A 41 29.13 1.30 2.16
C LEU A 41 29.33 1.62 0.68
N GLY A 42 30.39 1.10 0.05
CA GLY A 42 30.64 1.28 -1.38
C GLY A 42 29.55 0.69 -2.26
N LYS A 43 28.98 -0.47 -1.89
CA LYS A 43 27.81 -1.03 -2.58
C LYS A 43 26.61 -0.11 -2.46
N ARG A 44 26.25 0.32 -1.24
CA ARG A 44 25.12 1.23 -1.00
C ARG A 44 25.27 2.55 -1.74
N TRP A 45 26.47 3.12 -1.79
CA TRP A 45 26.74 4.35 -2.53
C TRP A 45 26.51 4.18 -4.04
N ARG A 46 27.00 3.07 -4.63
CA ARG A 46 26.75 2.76 -6.05
C ARG A 46 25.27 2.55 -6.35
N ASP A 47 24.58 1.79 -5.49
CA ASP A 47 23.14 1.55 -5.62
C ASP A 47 22.36 2.88 -5.56
N HIS A 48 22.75 3.78 -4.66
CA HIS A 48 22.16 5.12 -4.55
C HIS A 48 22.44 5.98 -5.80
N LYS A 49 23.69 6.04 -6.29
CA LYS A 49 24.03 6.76 -7.53
C LYS A 49 23.24 6.24 -8.73
N ASN A 50 23.10 4.92 -8.86
CA ASN A 50 22.29 4.30 -9.91
C ASN A 50 20.81 4.68 -9.78
N ALA A 51 20.26 4.70 -8.57
CA ALA A 51 18.88 5.12 -8.34
C ALA A 51 18.66 6.58 -8.74
N VAL A 52 19.56 7.49 -8.35
CA VAL A 52 19.50 8.91 -8.76
C VAL A 52 19.53 9.01 -10.28
N ARG A 53 20.50 8.36 -10.94
CA ARG A 53 20.61 8.36 -12.41
C ARG A 53 19.35 7.81 -13.11
N PHE A 54 18.73 6.78 -12.54
CA PHE A 54 17.49 6.22 -13.07
C PHE A 54 16.34 7.23 -12.97
N TRP A 55 16.14 7.84 -11.80
CA TRP A 55 15.03 8.77 -11.59
C TRP A 55 15.19 10.08 -12.35
N THR A 56 16.42 10.53 -12.61
CA THR A 56 16.71 11.68 -13.47
C THR A 56 16.73 11.34 -14.96
N SER A 57 16.54 10.07 -15.33
CA SER A 57 16.50 9.65 -16.75
C SER A 57 15.10 9.81 -17.33
N LYS A 58 15.00 9.82 -18.66
CA LYS A 58 13.70 9.85 -19.35
C LYS A 58 12.75 8.72 -18.92
N LYS A 59 13.32 7.53 -18.70
CA LYS A 59 12.57 6.36 -18.21
C LYS A 59 12.01 6.58 -16.81
N GLY A 60 12.75 7.28 -15.95
CA GLY A 60 12.30 7.70 -14.62
C GLY A 60 11.12 8.66 -14.70
N GLU A 61 11.25 9.72 -15.52
CA GLU A 61 10.18 10.70 -15.76
C GLU A 61 8.90 10.06 -16.31
N ASP A 62 9.03 9.16 -17.29
CA ASP A 62 7.90 8.48 -17.88
C ASP A 62 7.17 7.60 -16.84
N ARG A 63 7.94 6.92 -15.97
CA ARG A 63 7.38 6.13 -14.87
C ARG A 63 6.65 7.02 -13.87
N GLU A 64 7.20 8.17 -13.52
CA GLU A 64 6.55 9.15 -12.65
C GLU A 64 5.24 9.67 -13.27
N ARG A 65 5.24 10.00 -14.56
CA ARG A 65 4.05 10.44 -15.29
C ARG A 65 2.94 9.39 -15.25
N VAL A 66 3.29 8.12 -15.52
CA VAL A 66 2.34 6.99 -15.43
C VAL A 66 1.82 6.83 -14.01
N GLY A 67 2.69 6.95 -13.00
CA GLY A 67 2.32 6.91 -11.58
C GLY A 67 1.30 7.99 -11.23
N LYS A 68 1.57 9.25 -11.59
CA LYS A 68 0.66 10.40 -11.36
C LYS A 68 -0.69 10.20 -12.07
N SER A 69 -0.69 9.80 -13.34
CA SER A 69 -1.94 9.54 -14.08
C SER A 69 -2.74 8.37 -13.48
N SER A 70 -2.06 7.35 -12.96
CA SER A 70 -2.71 6.22 -12.30
C SER A 70 -3.32 6.60 -10.95
N MET A 71 -2.58 7.37 -10.14
CA MET A 71 -3.05 7.90 -8.85
C MET A 71 -4.27 8.81 -9.03
N GLN A 72 -4.29 9.67 -10.07
CA GLN A 72 -5.46 10.49 -10.40
C GLN A 72 -6.71 9.68 -10.74
N LYS A 73 -6.56 8.44 -11.22
CA LYS A 73 -7.67 7.53 -11.53
C LYS A 73 -8.12 6.70 -10.33
N GLN A 74 -7.45 6.79 -9.18
CA GLN A 74 -7.87 6.10 -7.96
C GLN A 74 -9.16 6.73 -7.43
N LYS A 75 -10.23 5.93 -7.39
CA LYS A 75 -11.58 6.41 -7.05
C LYS A 75 -11.91 6.34 -5.55
N PHE A 76 -11.17 5.50 -4.83
CA PHE A 76 -11.41 5.20 -3.43
C PHE A 76 -10.09 5.21 -2.67
N THR A 77 -10.07 5.97 -1.57
CA THR A 77 -9.04 5.92 -0.54
C THR A 77 -9.71 5.34 0.70
N HIS A 78 -9.07 4.39 1.37
CA HIS A 78 -9.59 3.83 2.61
C HIS A 78 -9.12 4.66 3.82
N THR A 79 -9.89 4.63 4.90
CA THR A 79 -9.66 5.35 6.16
C THR A 79 -9.13 4.45 7.29
N ALA A 80 -8.81 3.19 6.98
CA ALA A 80 -8.22 2.24 7.94
C ALA A 80 -6.83 2.67 8.46
N GLY A 81 -6.18 3.63 7.79
CA GLY A 81 -4.83 4.09 8.14
C GLY A 81 -3.82 2.95 7.97
N SER A 82 -3.02 2.71 9.00
CA SER A 82 -2.03 1.63 9.01
C SER A 82 -2.62 0.25 9.32
N LYS A 83 -3.92 0.15 9.65
CA LYS A 83 -4.57 -1.14 9.90
C LYS A 83 -4.88 -1.83 8.58
N SER A 84 -4.56 -3.12 8.50
CA SER A 84 -4.99 -3.96 7.38
C SER A 84 -6.51 -4.16 7.39
N PHE A 85 -7.09 -4.51 6.24
CA PHE A 85 -8.51 -4.85 6.16
C PHE A 85 -8.88 -6.06 7.02
N ALA A 86 -7.97 -7.03 7.20
CA ALA A 86 -8.18 -8.16 8.11
C ALA A 86 -8.33 -7.70 9.57
N CYS A 87 -7.45 -6.81 10.04
CA CYS A 87 -7.55 -6.26 11.39
C CYS A 87 -8.82 -5.42 11.59
N VAL A 88 -9.26 -4.71 10.56
CA VAL A 88 -10.51 -3.94 10.61
C VAL A 88 -11.73 -4.85 10.66
N ALA A 89 -11.72 -5.93 9.87
CA ALA A 89 -12.78 -6.93 9.89
C ALA A 89 -12.88 -7.58 11.27
N GLU A 90 -11.78 -8.11 11.81
CA GLU A 90 -11.72 -8.73 13.14
C GLU A 90 -12.25 -7.79 14.24
N ALA A 91 -11.81 -6.53 14.26
CA ALA A 91 -12.30 -5.55 15.23
C ALA A 91 -13.81 -5.31 15.08
N GLY A 92 -14.31 -5.29 13.84
CA GLY A 92 -15.75 -5.22 13.56
C GLY A 92 -16.50 -6.44 14.08
N GLU A 93 -15.98 -7.65 13.85
CA GLU A 93 -16.57 -8.92 14.31
C GLU A 93 -16.64 -9.00 15.83
N LEU A 94 -15.59 -8.57 16.52
CA LEU A 94 -15.57 -8.50 17.99
C LEU A 94 -16.63 -7.54 18.54
N SER A 95 -16.96 -6.48 17.80
CA SER A 95 -17.96 -5.49 18.21
C SER A 95 -19.41 -5.90 17.89
N SER A 96 -19.63 -6.60 16.77
CA SER A 96 -20.97 -7.01 16.30
C SER A 96 -21.35 -8.43 16.73
N GLY A 97 -20.37 -9.27 17.09
CA GLY A 97 -20.55 -10.70 17.31
C GLY A 97 -20.82 -11.50 16.03
N GLN A 98 -20.70 -10.88 14.86
CA GLN A 98 -20.99 -11.48 13.55
C GLN A 98 -19.85 -11.21 12.56
N LYS A 99 -19.62 -12.17 11.66
CA LYS A 99 -18.64 -12.02 10.58
C LYS A 99 -18.91 -10.76 9.76
N VAL A 100 -17.87 -9.96 9.52
CA VAL A 100 -17.98 -8.72 8.76
C VAL A 100 -17.96 -9.04 7.28
N GLY A 101 -19.12 -8.92 6.64
CA GLY A 101 -19.24 -9.15 5.19
C GLY A 101 -18.49 -8.10 4.36
N PRO A 102 -18.13 -8.39 3.10
CA PRO A 102 -17.41 -7.47 2.22
C PRO A 102 -18.04 -6.06 2.08
N ILE A 103 -19.37 -5.97 2.01
CA ILE A 103 -20.08 -4.68 1.94
C ILE A 103 -19.94 -3.91 3.26
N GLN A 104 -19.98 -4.61 4.38
CA GLN A 104 -19.81 -4.02 5.71
C GLN A 104 -18.37 -3.55 5.93
N LEU A 105 -17.40 -4.35 5.50
CA LEU A 105 -15.98 -3.99 5.52
C LEU A 105 -15.71 -2.76 4.66
N PHE A 106 -16.29 -2.67 3.46
CA PHE A 106 -16.18 -1.50 2.59
C PHE A 106 -16.69 -0.24 3.30
N ASP A 107 -17.84 -0.33 3.96
CA ASP A 107 -18.41 0.81 4.68
C ASP A 107 -17.52 1.27 5.84
N ILE A 108 -17.05 0.36 6.69
CA ILE A 108 -16.14 0.69 7.81
C ILE A 108 -14.87 1.36 7.29
N THR A 109 -14.31 0.86 6.18
CA THR A 109 -13.03 1.30 5.64
C THR A 109 -13.12 2.54 4.73
N HIS A 110 -14.31 2.98 4.30
CA HIS A 110 -14.46 4.12 3.39
C HIS A 110 -15.38 5.22 3.94
N ARG A 111 -15.61 5.18 5.25
CA ARG A 111 -16.34 6.20 6.00
C ARG A 111 -15.37 7.15 6.69
N LYS A 112 -15.69 8.44 6.67
CA LYS A 112 -14.95 9.48 7.38
C LYS A 112 -15.22 9.42 8.87
N LYS A 113 -14.42 10.15 9.67
CA LYS A 113 -14.61 10.25 11.13
C LYS A 113 -15.96 10.83 11.54
N ASP A 114 -16.54 11.70 10.72
CA ASP A 114 -17.87 12.30 10.92
C ASP A 114 -19.03 11.36 10.51
N GLY A 115 -18.73 10.15 10.05
CA GLY A 115 -19.71 9.18 9.59
C GLY A 115 -20.17 9.37 8.13
N SER A 116 -19.72 10.42 7.43
CA SER A 116 -20.07 10.65 6.03
C SER A 116 -19.27 9.76 5.06
N PRO A 117 -19.83 9.41 3.88
CA PRO A 117 -19.09 8.71 2.85
C PRO A 117 -17.93 9.56 2.32
N MET A 118 -16.81 8.93 1.98
CA MET A 118 -15.66 9.65 1.42
C MET A 118 -15.93 10.29 0.06
N THR A 119 -16.72 9.63 -0.79
CA THR A 119 -17.09 10.09 -2.14
C THR A 119 -18.54 9.73 -2.45
N LEU A 120 -19.16 10.39 -3.44
CA LEU A 120 -20.51 10.03 -3.91
C LEU A 120 -20.59 8.57 -4.38
N LYS A 121 -19.52 8.06 -5.01
CA LYS A 121 -19.45 6.66 -5.44
C LYS A 121 -19.38 5.69 -4.25
N ALA A 122 -18.67 6.07 -3.18
CA ALA A 122 -18.67 5.28 -1.94
C ALA A 122 -20.07 5.28 -1.30
N ALA A 123 -20.77 6.42 -1.33
CA ALA A 123 -22.14 6.53 -0.84
C ALA A 123 -23.10 5.59 -1.60
N GLU A 124 -22.95 5.48 -2.92
CA GLU A 124 -23.73 4.55 -3.75
C GLU A 124 -23.49 3.08 -3.36
N ILE A 125 -22.23 2.71 -3.12
CA ILE A 125 -21.87 1.36 -2.65
C ILE A 125 -22.43 1.08 -1.25
N MET A 126 -22.36 2.05 -0.34
CA MET A 126 -22.89 1.90 1.01
C MET A 126 -24.41 1.65 1.00
N LYS A 127 -25.15 2.26 0.07
CA LYS A 127 -26.59 2.01 -0.13
C LYS A 127 -26.91 0.60 -0.66
N LEU A 128 -25.91 -0.16 -1.13
CA LEU A 128 -26.13 -1.57 -1.49
C LEU A 128 -26.44 -2.44 -0.28
N LYS A 129 -26.06 -2.00 0.94
CA LYS A 129 -26.48 -2.66 2.19
C LYS A 129 -28.00 -2.74 2.30
N ASP A 130 -28.69 -1.67 1.93
CA ASP A 130 -30.15 -1.59 2.00
C ASP A 130 -30.81 -2.55 1.00
N LYS A 131 -30.13 -2.81 -0.13
CA LYS A 131 -30.58 -3.76 -1.17
C LYS A 131 -30.16 -5.21 -0.92
N LYS A 132 -29.37 -5.47 0.13
CA LYS A 132 -28.92 -6.82 0.49
C LYS A 132 -30.09 -7.73 0.84
N ALA A 133 -31.08 -7.21 1.58
CA ALA A 133 -32.28 -7.96 1.98
C ALA A 133 -33.10 -8.48 0.79
N GLU A 134 -33.20 -7.71 -0.29
CA GLU A 134 -33.88 -8.14 -1.52
C GLU A 134 -33.14 -9.30 -2.20
N HIS A 135 -31.80 -9.23 -2.24
CA HIS A 135 -30.97 -10.29 -2.80
C HIS A 135 -30.96 -11.56 -1.94
N GLU A 136 -31.01 -11.43 -0.62
CA GLU A 136 -31.15 -12.56 0.31
C GLU A 136 -32.49 -13.27 0.17
N ALA A 137 -33.59 -12.52 -0.02
CA ALA A 137 -34.92 -13.10 -0.26
C ALA A 137 -34.98 -13.92 -1.55
N ILE A 138 -34.32 -13.44 -2.62
CA ILE A 138 -34.23 -14.15 -3.90
C ILE A 138 -33.35 -15.40 -3.76
N ALA A 139 -32.19 -15.30 -3.10
CA ALA A 139 -31.30 -16.43 -2.88
C ALA A 139 -31.92 -17.50 -1.97
N SER A 140 -32.73 -17.11 -0.97
CA SER A 140 -33.45 -18.06 -0.12
C SER A 140 -34.48 -18.90 -0.89
N SER A 141 -34.91 -18.45 -2.08
CA SER A 141 -35.81 -19.21 -2.97
C SER A 141 -35.04 -20.11 -3.95
N ASP A 142 -33.77 -19.80 -4.20
CA ASP A 142 -32.91 -20.50 -5.17
C ASP A 142 -31.77 -21.18 -4.41
N SER A 143 -32.03 -22.42 -3.94
CA SER A 143 -31.17 -23.21 -3.03
C SER A 143 -29.70 -23.43 -3.46
N SER A 144 -29.31 -22.91 -4.62
CA SER A 144 -27.99 -23.01 -5.22
C SER A 144 -27.04 -21.86 -4.85
N VAL A 145 -27.53 -20.76 -4.25
CA VAL A 145 -26.74 -19.54 -4.00
C VAL A 145 -26.28 -19.47 -2.54
N HIS A 146 -24.96 -19.54 -2.31
CA HIS A 146 -24.37 -19.41 -0.97
C HIS A 146 -24.46 -17.95 -0.46
N LEU A 147 -24.82 -17.73 0.81
CA LEU A 147 -25.00 -16.39 1.39
C LEU A 147 -23.73 -15.52 1.33
N GLU A 148 -22.55 -16.12 1.50
CA GLU A 148 -21.26 -15.40 1.40
C GLU A 148 -20.95 -14.94 -0.04
N ASP A 149 -21.55 -15.58 -1.05
CA ASP A 149 -21.39 -15.21 -2.47
C ASP A 149 -22.27 -14.01 -2.86
N ILE A 150 -23.31 -13.71 -2.08
CA ILE A 150 -24.24 -12.60 -2.39
C ILE A 150 -23.52 -11.26 -2.27
N ASP A 151 -22.80 -11.03 -1.18
CA ASP A 151 -22.05 -9.79 -0.96
C ASP A 151 -20.98 -9.59 -2.04
N ASN A 152 -20.27 -10.67 -2.40
CA ASN A 152 -19.29 -10.67 -3.48
C ASN A 152 -19.94 -10.37 -4.84
N ARG A 153 -21.09 -10.99 -5.14
CA ARG A 153 -21.85 -10.74 -6.38
C ARG A 153 -22.37 -9.30 -6.45
N ILE A 154 -22.79 -8.72 -5.34
CA ILE A 154 -23.25 -7.33 -5.27
C ILE A 154 -22.07 -6.37 -5.48
N ILE A 155 -20.94 -6.59 -4.80
CA ILE A 155 -19.76 -5.73 -4.92
C ILE A 155 -19.15 -5.80 -6.32
N THR A 156 -19.03 -7.00 -6.90
CA THR A 156 -18.44 -7.18 -8.23
C THR A 156 -19.26 -6.51 -9.34
N LYS A 157 -20.58 -6.34 -9.18
CA LYS A 157 -21.39 -5.53 -10.11
C LYS A 157 -20.96 -4.06 -10.15
N VAL A 158 -20.45 -3.50 -9.05
CA VAL A 158 -20.09 -2.08 -8.94
C VAL A 158 -18.58 -1.82 -9.06
N LEU A 159 -17.76 -2.71 -8.50
CA LEU A 159 -16.30 -2.61 -8.52
C LEU A 159 -15.66 -3.38 -9.67
N GLY A 160 -16.41 -4.25 -10.35
CA GLY A 160 -15.88 -5.21 -11.32
C GLY A 160 -15.34 -6.47 -10.63
N PRO A 161 -14.92 -7.47 -11.43
CA PRO A 161 -14.32 -8.68 -10.89
C PRO A 161 -13.01 -8.36 -10.17
N GLU A 162 -12.72 -9.12 -9.12
CA GLU A 162 -11.47 -9.03 -8.39
C GLU A 162 -10.28 -9.28 -9.32
N ARG A 163 -9.21 -8.50 -9.14
CA ARG A 163 -7.99 -8.60 -9.94
C ARG A 163 -6.84 -8.99 -9.03
N TYR A 164 -6.35 -10.22 -9.18
CA TYR A 164 -5.16 -10.70 -8.47
C TYR A 164 -3.95 -9.76 -8.68
N GLY A 165 -3.27 -9.40 -7.59
CA GLY A 165 -2.04 -8.60 -7.61
C GLY A 165 -2.21 -7.08 -7.43
N ARG A 166 -3.41 -6.58 -7.10
CA ARG A 166 -3.64 -5.18 -6.66
C ARG A 166 -4.12 -5.17 -5.21
N VAL A 167 -3.27 -4.70 -4.31
CA VAL A 167 -3.67 -4.12 -3.00
C VAL A 167 -3.52 -2.62 -3.12
#